data_AF-A0ABC9SYU4-F1
#
_entry.id   AF-A0ABC9SYU4-F1
#
_cell.length_a   1.000
_cell.length_b   1.000
_cell.length_c   1.000
_cell.angle_alpha   90.00
_cell.angle_beta   90.00
_cell.angle_gamma   90.00
#
_symmetry.space_group_name_H-M   'P 1'
#
loop_
_entity.id
_entity.type
_entity.pdbx_description
1 polymer ?
#
loop_
_entity_poly.entity_id
_entity_poly.type
_entity_poly.pdbx_seq_one_letter_code
_entity_poly.pdbx_strand_id
1 'polypeptide(L)'
;MNLGNPIAKGNTAEIYLTDKVVKLFKDYLPDTESMNEAKKQKYAYSCGLPVPNVFEVTKIQNRQAIIMEHVKGDNIGDLLLNNLNEAERYIGLCVNEQKKIHAIHVNTDEMELMRERLERQIKSVHKLDERKKKDILQKLESITFDFRLCHGDFE
;
A
#
# COMPACT_ATOMS: atom_id res chain seq x y z
N MET A 1 9.11 -14.88 19.58
CA MET A 1 8.83 -15.49 18.26
C MET A 1 10.16 -15.65 17.53
N ASN A 2 10.45 -16.84 16.97
CA ASN A 2 11.61 -17.04 16.09
C ASN A 2 11.11 -16.96 14.64
N LEU A 3 11.56 -15.98 13.88
CA LEU A 3 11.02 -15.67 12.55
C LEU A 3 11.74 -16.40 11.40
N GLY A 4 12.90 -17.01 11.66
CA GLY A 4 13.73 -17.59 10.60
C GLY A 4 14.26 -16.53 9.62
N ASN A 5 14.40 -16.89 8.35
CA ASN A 5 14.85 -15.99 7.29
C ASN A 5 13.66 -15.26 6.65
N PRO A 6 13.80 -13.97 6.30
CA PRO A 6 12.75 -13.25 5.58
C PRO A 6 12.60 -13.79 4.16
N ILE A 7 11.35 -13.86 3.69
CA ILE A 7 11.00 -14.22 2.32
C ILE A 7 11.06 -13.02 1.37
N ALA A 8 10.97 -11.80 1.92
CA ALA A 8 11.16 -10.56 1.17
C ALA A 8 11.72 -9.45 2.07
N LYS A 9 12.47 -8.52 1.47
CA LYS A 9 13.01 -7.34 2.13
C LYS A 9 12.69 -6.11 1.28
N GLY A 10 11.95 -5.17 1.86
CA GLY A 10 11.68 -3.87 1.27
C GLY A 10 12.41 -2.75 2.00
N ASN A 11 12.21 -1.53 1.53
CA ASN A 11 12.77 -0.34 2.16
C ASN A 11 12.25 -0.16 3.60
N THR A 12 10.94 -0.36 3.80
CA THR A 12 10.24 -0.07 5.06
C THR A 12 10.05 -1.28 5.97
N ALA A 13 10.08 -2.50 5.43
CA ALA A 13 9.81 -3.70 6.21
C ALA A 13 10.47 -4.97 5.65
N GLU A 14 10.58 -5.97 6.50
CA GLU A 14 10.96 -7.35 6.17
C GLU A 14 9.71 -8.22 6.31
N ILE A 15 9.52 -9.15 5.37
CA ILE A 15 8.39 -10.08 5.37
C ILE A 15 8.90 -11.47 5.72
N TYR A 16 8.27 -12.09 6.70
CA TYR A 16 8.56 -13.46 7.13
C TYR A 16 7.33 -14.33 6.95
N LEU A 17 7.55 -15.59 6.58
CA LEU A 17 6.51 -16.60 6.53
C LEU A 17 6.81 -17.66 7.57
N THR A 18 5.91 -17.79 8.54
CA THR A 18 5.89 -18.88 9.52
C THR A 18 4.61 -19.69 9.27
N ASP A 19 3.68 -19.75 10.22
CA ASP A 19 2.30 -20.19 10.00
C ASP A 19 1.43 -19.09 9.37
N LYS A 20 1.83 -17.83 9.62
CA LYS A 20 1.21 -16.59 9.13
C LYS A 20 2.29 -15.69 8.53
N VAL A 21 1.87 -14.67 7.79
CA VAL A 21 2.77 -13.62 7.32
C VAL A 21 3.02 -12.64 8.45
N VAL A 22 4.30 -12.35 8.70
CA VAL A 22 4.73 -11.32 9.63
C VAL A 22 5.44 -10.23 8.86
N LYS A 23 4.87 -9.02 8.84
CA LYS A 23 5.51 -7.82 8.32
C LYS A 23 6.19 -7.08 9.48
N LEU A 24 7.52 -7.09 9.50
CA LEU A 24 8.33 -6.46 10.54
C LEU A 24 8.91 -5.15 10.01
N PHE A 25 8.45 -4.02 10.55
CA PHE A 25 8.83 -2.69 10.11
C PHE A 25 10.24 -2.32 10.55
N LYS A 26 10.93 -1.48 9.79
CA LYS A 26 12.25 -0.95 10.14
C LYS A 26 12.13 0.14 11.21
N ASP A 27 13.16 0.28 12.03
CA ASP A 27 13.08 1.06 13.29
C ASP A 27 13.13 2.58 13.10
N TYR A 28 13.50 3.03 11.90
CA TYR A 28 13.53 4.46 11.57
C TYR A 28 12.12 5.02 11.25
N LEU A 29 11.11 4.16 11.14
CA LEU A 29 9.74 4.57 10.82
C LEU A 29 9.00 5.09 12.07
N PRO A 30 8.01 5.98 11.90
CA PRO A 30 7.20 6.45 13.02
C PRO A 30 6.55 5.28 13.78
N ASP A 31 6.44 5.39 15.10
CA ASP A 31 5.84 4.36 15.98
C ASP A 31 4.39 3.98 15.64
N THR A 32 3.75 4.75 14.76
CA THR A 32 2.36 4.57 14.31
C THR A 32 2.24 3.84 12.96
N GLU A 33 3.34 3.56 12.27
CA GLU A 33 3.33 3.04 10.89
C GLU A 33 2.54 1.73 10.76
N SER A 34 2.83 0.74 11.61
CA SER A 34 2.14 -0.55 11.60
C SER A 34 0.64 -0.43 11.89
N MET A 35 0.26 0.47 12.81
CA MET A 35 -1.14 0.73 13.13
C MET A 35 -1.87 1.38 11.96
N ASN A 36 -1.25 2.37 11.32
CA ASN A 36 -1.83 3.09 10.18
C ASN A 36 -2.00 2.17 8.97
N GLU A 37 -1.02 1.31 8.70
CA GLU A 37 -1.12 0.33 7.62
C GLU A 37 -2.20 -0.71 7.90
N ALA A 38 -2.23 -1.27 9.12
CA ALA A 38 -3.25 -2.23 9.52
C ALA A 38 -4.67 -1.65 9.45
N LYS A 39 -4.86 -0.38 9.83
CA LYS A 39 -6.16 0.31 9.70
C LYS A 39 -6.62 0.40 8.24
N LYS A 40 -5.74 0.84 7.34
CA LYS A 40 -6.03 0.91 5.89
C LYS A 40 -6.38 -0.46 5.31
N GLN A 41 -5.63 -1.49 5.68
CA GLN A 41 -5.87 -2.86 5.22
C GLN A 41 -7.19 -3.44 5.77
N LYS A 42 -7.50 -3.21 7.05
CA LYS A 42 -8.79 -3.61 7.65
C LYS A 42 -9.97 -2.90 7.00
N TYR A 43 -9.83 -1.62 6.67
CA TYR A 43 -10.84 -0.88 5.93
C TYR A 43 -11.07 -1.50 4.55
N ALA A 44 -10.01 -1.73 3.77
CA ALA A 44 -10.11 -2.39 2.46
C ALA A 44 -10.78 -3.78 2.55
N TYR A 45 -10.43 -4.57 3.56
CA TYR A 45 -11.06 -5.87 3.84
C TYR A 45 -12.56 -5.70 4.13
N SER A 46 -12.94 -4.71 4.96
CA SER A 46 -14.34 -4.43 5.30
C SER A 46 -15.18 -3.97 4.10
N CYS A 47 -14.54 -3.39 3.08
CA CYS A 47 -15.17 -3.05 1.80
C CYS A 47 -15.32 -4.27 0.85
N GLY A 48 -14.90 -5.46 1.28
CA GLY A 48 -15.00 -6.69 0.49
C GLY A 48 -13.89 -6.88 -0.53
N LEU A 49 -12.80 -6.10 -0.46
CA LEU A 49 -11.64 -6.33 -1.32
C LEU A 49 -10.88 -7.59 -0.88
N PRO A 50 -10.30 -8.35 -1.83
CA PRO A 50 -9.55 -9.58 -1.55
C PRO A 50 -8.14 -9.25 -1.03
N VAL A 51 -8.05 -8.57 0.10
CA VAL A 51 -6.79 -8.25 0.79
C VAL A 51 -6.57 -9.20 1.97
N PRO A 52 -5.33 -9.42 2.42
CA PRO A 52 -5.08 -10.32 3.55
C PRO A 52 -5.78 -9.84 4.83
N ASN A 53 -6.40 -10.73 5.58
CA ASN A 53 -6.94 -10.37 6.89
C ASN A 53 -5.81 -10.02 7.89
N VAL A 54 -5.97 -8.94 8.65
CA VAL A 54 -5.03 -8.54 9.70
C VAL A 54 -5.44 -9.16 11.03
N PHE A 55 -4.60 -10.04 11.56
CA PHE A 55 -4.84 -10.69 12.84
C PHE A 55 -4.40 -9.82 14.03
N GLU A 56 -3.20 -9.25 13.96
CA GLU A 56 -2.60 -8.55 15.10
C GLU A 56 -1.65 -7.44 14.64
N VAL A 57 -1.63 -6.34 15.41
CA VAL A 57 -0.56 -5.33 15.38
C VAL A 57 0.19 -5.44 16.71
N THR A 58 1.49 -5.68 16.65
CA THR A 58 2.29 -6.05 17.83
C THR A 58 3.72 -5.53 17.72
N LYS A 59 4.59 -5.89 18.68
CA LYS A 59 6.03 -5.66 18.61
C LYS A 59 6.81 -6.97 18.70
N ILE A 60 7.79 -7.13 17.83
CA ILE A 60 8.73 -8.25 17.86
C ILE A 60 10.14 -7.67 17.96
N GLN A 61 10.90 -8.05 18.98
CA GLN A 61 12.23 -7.50 19.25
C GLN A 61 12.22 -5.95 19.31
N ASN A 62 11.18 -5.39 19.94
CA ASN A 62 10.90 -3.95 20.05
C ASN A 62 10.60 -3.21 18.73
N ARG A 63 10.54 -3.92 17.59
CA ARG A 63 10.16 -3.37 16.29
C ARG A 63 8.68 -3.59 16.05
N GLN A 64 8.02 -2.63 15.42
CA GLN A 64 6.61 -2.74 15.07
C GLN A 64 6.37 -3.88 14.07
N ALA A 65 5.26 -4.62 14.23
CA ALA A 65 4.93 -5.74 13.37
C ALA A 65 3.42 -5.84 13.11
N ILE A 66 3.06 -6.36 11.93
CA ILE A 66 1.71 -6.82 11.62
C ILE A 66 1.76 -8.32 11.34
N ILE A 67 0.86 -9.07 11.99
CA ILE A 67 0.61 -10.48 11.70
C ILE A 67 -0.66 -10.57 10.87
N MET A 68 -0.56 -11.14 9.67
CA MET A 68 -1.64 -11.18 8.68
C MET A 68 -1.75 -12.52 7.96
N GLU A 69 -2.86 -12.70 7.26
CA GLU A 69 -3.14 -13.87 6.45
C GLU A 69 -2.08 -14.10 5.37
N HIS A 70 -1.75 -15.38 5.12
CA HIS A 70 -0.96 -15.78 3.97
C HIS A 70 -1.90 -16.11 2.81
N VAL A 71 -1.96 -15.21 1.82
CA VAL A 71 -2.70 -15.45 0.59
C VAL A 71 -1.83 -16.28 -0.36
N LYS A 72 -2.29 -17.49 -0.67
CA LYS A 72 -1.61 -18.39 -1.62
C LYS A 72 -2.00 -18.01 -3.04
N GLY A 73 -1.00 -17.91 -3.92
CA GLY A 73 -1.19 -17.66 -5.34
C GLY A 73 0.13 -17.30 -6.00
N ASP A 74 0.10 -17.23 -7.33
CA ASP A 74 1.24 -16.79 -8.13
C ASP A 74 1.23 -15.27 -8.28
N ASN A 75 2.40 -14.65 -8.31
CA ASN A 75 2.54 -13.22 -8.55
C ASN A 75 2.18 -12.92 -10.02
N ILE A 76 1.24 -11.98 -10.24
CA ILE A 76 0.77 -11.67 -11.59
C ILE A 76 1.86 -11.03 -12.48
N GLY A 77 2.79 -10.29 -11.89
CA GLY A 77 3.96 -9.75 -12.60
C GLY A 77 4.88 -10.86 -13.09
N ASP A 78 5.16 -11.88 -12.26
CA ASP A 78 5.93 -13.05 -12.68
C ASP A 78 5.22 -13.83 -13.78
N LEU A 79 3.89 -14.02 -13.67
CA LEU A 79 3.09 -14.68 -14.71
C LEU A 79 3.13 -13.92 -16.04
N LEU A 80 3.07 -12.59 -15.99
CA LEU A 80 3.19 -11.72 -17.15
C LEU A 80 4.56 -11.84 -17.81
N LEU A 81 5.64 -11.75 -17.02
CA LEU A 81 7.02 -11.83 -17.52
C LEU A 81 7.36 -13.20 -18.11
N ASN A 82 6.78 -14.27 -17.56
CA ASN A 82 7.02 -15.63 -18.03
C ASN A 82 6.18 -16.02 -19.26
N ASN A 83 5.08 -15.32 -19.54
CA ASN A 83 4.23 -15.60 -20.71
C ASN A 83 3.61 -14.34 -21.30
N LEU A 84 4.39 -13.63 -22.13
CA LEU A 84 3.96 -12.40 -22.80
C LEU A 84 2.79 -12.59 -23.79
N ASN A 85 2.53 -13.81 -24.27
CA ASN A 85 1.38 -14.08 -25.15
C ASN A 85 0.05 -13.88 -24.40
N GLU A 86 0.05 -14.01 -23.08
CA GLU A 86 -1.11 -13.82 -22.21
C GLU A 86 -1.14 -12.43 -21.56
N ALA A 87 -0.29 -11.49 -22.02
CA ALA A 87 -0.13 -10.18 -21.39
C ALA A 87 -1.44 -9.40 -21.31
N GLU A 88 -2.24 -9.41 -22.38
CA GLU A 88 -3.54 -8.74 -22.41
C GLU A 88 -4.46 -9.26 -21.31
N ARG A 89 -4.48 -10.58 -21.09
CA ARG A 89 -5.29 -11.20 -20.03
C ARG A 89 -4.85 -10.74 -18.65
N TYR A 90 -3.54 -10.76 -18.36
CA TYR A 90 -3.02 -10.35 -17.05
C TYR A 90 -3.22 -8.87 -16.77
N ILE A 91 -2.94 -8.00 -17.76
CA ILE A 91 -3.21 -6.56 -17.66
C ILE A 91 -4.71 -6.33 -17.46
N GLY A 92 -5.57 -7.06 -18.18
CA GLY A 92 -7.01 -7.00 -18.02
C GLY A 92 -7.48 -7.34 -16.60
N LEU A 93 -6.86 -8.34 -15.94
CA LEU A 93 -7.12 -8.64 -14.53
C LEU A 93 -6.72 -7.47 -13.63
N CYS A 94 -5.51 -6.92 -13.77
CA CYS A 94 -5.05 -5.75 -13.02
C CYS A 94 -6.00 -4.56 -13.15
N VAL A 95 -6.42 -4.24 -14.38
CA VAL A 95 -7.35 -3.13 -14.66
C VAL A 95 -8.71 -3.38 -13.99
N ASN A 96 -9.21 -4.63 -14.02
CA ASN A 96 -10.47 -4.97 -13.37
C ASN A 96 -10.40 -4.84 -11.85
N GLU A 97 -9.31 -5.27 -11.22
CA GLU A 97 -9.11 -5.07 -9.78
C GLU A 97 -8.99 -3.58 -9.42
N GLN A 98 -8.25 -2.80 -10.21
CA GLN A 98 -8.14 -1.35 -9.99
C GLN A 98 -9.50 -0.65 -10.12
N LYS A 99 -10.34 -1.06 -11.08
CA LYS A 99 -11.72 -0.56 -11.21
C LYS A 99 -12.57 -0.89 -9.98
N LYS A 100 -12.45 -2.11 -9.42
CA LYS A 100 -13.16 -2.49 -8.19
C LYS A 100 -12.73 -1.62 -7.01
N ILE A 101 -11.43 -1.38 -6.85
CA ILE A 101 -10.90 -0.49 -5.82
C ILE A 101 -11.49 0.92 -5.97
N HIS A 102 -11.42 1.50 -7.18
CA HIS A 102 -11.95 2.85 -7.45
C HIS A 102 -13.49 2.94 -7.39
N ALA A 103 -14.22 1.83 -7.43
CA ALA A 103 -15.67 1.84 -7.26
C ALA A 103 -16.11 2.11 -5.82
N ILE A 104 -15.22 1.90 -4.84
CA ILE A 104 -15.50 2.08 -3.42
C ILE A 104 -15.46 3.56 -3.07
N HIS A 105 -16.60 4.10 -2.63
CA HIS A 105 -16.65 5.44 -2.05
C HIS A 105 -16.22 5.39 -0.58
N VAL A 106 -15.37 6.33 -0.19
CA VAL A 106 -14.82 6.42 1.17
C VAL A 106 -15.65 7.41 1.95
N ASN A 107 -16.31 6.93 3.01
CA ASN A 107 -17.17 7.73 3.89
C ASN A 107 -16.59 7.85 5.31
N THR A 108 -15.26 7.80 5.43
CA THR A 108 -14.54 7.85 6.72
C THR A 108 -13.37 8.81 6.64
N ASP A 109 -13.10 9.49 7.75
CA ASP A 109 -11.94 10.38 7.93
C ASP A 109 -10.67 9.59 8.30
N GLU A 110 -10.74 8.25 8.36
CA GLU A 110 -9.60 7.39 8.68
C GLU A 110 -8.60 7.23 7.53
N MET A 111 -8.92 7.72 6.33
CA MET A 111 -8.07 7.67 5.14
C MET A 111 -7.48 9.05 4.84
N GLU A 112 -6.15 9.13 4.67
CA GLU A 112 -5.49 10.36 4.22
C GLU A 112 -5.96 10.71 2.81
N LEU A 113 -6.32 11.98 2.60
CA LEU A 113 -6.71 12.46 1.28
C LEU A 113 -5.49 12.50 0.36
N MET A 114 -5.65 11.96 -0.86
CA MET A 114 -4.57 11.93 -1.85
C MET A 114 -4.03 13.35 -2.15
N ARG A 115 -4.91 14.35 -2.18
CA ARG A 115 -4.53 15.77 -2.35
C ARG A 115 -3.52 16.20 -1.27
N GLU A 116 -3.82 15.94 0.00
CA GLU A 116 -2.98 16.33 1.14
C GLU A 116 -1.64 15.58 1.13
N ARG A 117 -1.68 14.27 0.82
CA ARG A 117 -0.47 13.46 0.67
C ARG A 117 0.45 14.02 -0.42
N LEU A 118 -0.10 14.30 -1.60
CA LEU A 118 0.66 14.84 -2.73
C LEU A 118 1.22 16.24 -2.42
N GLU A 119 0.43 17.12 -1.81
CA GLU A 119 0.88 18.45 -1.41
C GLU A 119 2.07 18.38 -0.45
N ARG A 120 1.99 17.52 0.58
CA ARG A 120 3.08 17.27 1.53
C ARG A 120 4.32 16.74 0.82
N GLN A 121 4.15 15.77 -0.09
CA GLN A 121 5.25 15.22 -0.87
C GLN A 121 5.93 16.30 -1.73
N ILE A 122 5.18 17.10 -2.48
CA ILE A 122 5.69 18.18 -3.34
C ILE A 122 6.49 19.19 -2.50
N LYS A 123 5.96 19.63 -1.37
CA LYS A 123 6.63 20.60 -0.48
C LYS A 123 7.95 20.05 0.08
N SER A 124 8.00 18.76 0.38
CA SER A 124 9.19 18.09 0.96
C SER A 124 10.35 17.88 -0.02
N VAL A 125 10.15 18.02 -1.34
CA VAL A 125 11.21 17.73 -2.32
C VAL A 125 12.30 18.81 -2.30
N HIS A 126 13.49 18.47 -1.82
CA HIS A 126 14.64 19.40 -1.80
C HIS A 126 15.27 19.66 -3.18
N LYS A 127 15.06 18.77 -4.15
CA LYS A 127 15.62 18.89 -5.51
C LYS A 127 14.88 19.87 -6.42
N LEU A 128 13.72 20.37 -5.99
CA LEU A 128 12.91 21.32 -6.76
C LEU A 128 13.02 22.72 -6.16
N ASP A 129 13.21 23.71 -7.02
CA ASP A 129 13.10 25.11 -6.62
C ASP A 129 11.64 25.50 -6.31
N GLU A 130 11.46 26.57 -5.54
CA GLU A 130 10.14 27.00 -5.07
C GLU A 130 9.20 27.40 -6.21
N ARG A 131 9.75 27.86 -7.34
CA ARG A 131 8.94 28.17 -8.53
C ARG A 131 8.33 26.90 -9.11
N LYS A 132 9.11 25.85 -9.33
CA LYS A 132 8.61 24.55 -9.81
C LYS A 132 7.63 23.93 -8.83
N LYS A 133 7.89 24.00 -7.53
CA LYS A 133 6.94 23.51 -6.51
C LYS A 133 5.60 24.24 -6.64
N LYS A 134 5.62 25.58 -6.75
CA LYS A 134 4.41 26.39 -6.95
C LYS A 134 3.66 25.98 -8.22
N ASP A 135 4.36 25.79 -9.34
CA ASP A 135 3.73 25.39 -10.60
C ASP A 135 3.07 24.00 -10.49
N ILE A 136 3.69 23.05 -9.78
CA ILE A 136 3.12 21.72 -9.54
C ILE A 136 1.91 21.79 -8.59
N LEU A 137 1.99 22.60 -7.53
CA LEU A 137 0.88 22.81 -6.60
C LEU A 137 -0.33 23.45 -7.29
N GLN A 138 -0.13 24.41 -8.18
CA GLN A 138 -1.23 24.98 -8.99
C GLN A 138 -1.88 23.93 -9.90
N LYS A 139 -1.09 23.01 -10.47
CA LYS A 139 -1.66 21.88 -11.21
C LYS A 139 -2.46 20.95 -10.28
N LEU A 140 -1.97 20.65 -9.09
CA LEU A 140 -2.68 19.84 -8.11
C LEU A 140 -4.02 20.50 -7.69
N GLU A 141 -4.03 21.82 -7.49
CA GLU A 141 -5.24 22.60 -7.20
C GLU A 141 -6.28 22.49 -8.32
N SER A 142 -5.85 22.44 -9.59
CA SER A 142 -6.74 22.32 -10.74
C SER A 142 -7.39 20.94 -10.92
N ILE A 143 -6.92 19.91 -10.21
CA ILE A 143 -7.48 18.56 -10.29
C ILE A 143 -8.75 18.47 -9.43
N THR A 144 -9.82 17.96 -10.01
CA THR A 144 -11.03 17.55 -9.30
C THR A 144 -10.79 16.18 -8.66
N PHE A 145 -10.97 16.09 -7.35
CA PHE A 145 -10.87 14.83 -6.61
C PHE A 145 -12.25 14.31 -6.29
N ASP A 146 -12.38 12.99 -6.27
CA ASP A 146 -13.55 12.27 -5.77
C ASP A 146 -13.13 11.44 -4.55
N PHE A 147 -14.06 11.18 -3.63
CA PHE A 147 -13.81 10.43 -2.40
C PHE A 147 -13.89 8.93 -2.67
N ARG A 148 -12.95 8.43 -3.48
CA ARG A 148 -12.83 7.03 -3.85
C ARG A 148 -11.58 6.41 -3.28
N LEU A 149 -11.66 5.13 -2.93
CA LEU A 149 -10.51 4.39 -2.43
C LEU A 149 -9.46 4.27 -3.54
N CYS A 150 -8.20 4.49 -3.16
CA CYS A 150 -7.04 4.37 -4.04
C CYS A 150 -6.01 3.49 -3.34
N HIS A 151 -5.38 2.58 -4.09
CA HIS A 151 -4.28 1.77 -3.58
C HIS A 151 -3.05 2.63 -3.25
N GLY A 152 -2.77 3.61 -4.11
CA GLY A 152 -1.67 4.56 -3.96
C GLY A 152 -0.31 4.09 -4.45
N ASP A 153 -0.18 2.81 -4.81
CA ASP A 153 1.04 2.19 -5.35
C ASP A 153 0.74 0.82 -6.02
N PHE A 154 -0.19 0.77 -6.99
CA PHE A 154 -0.63 -0.50 -7.60
C PHE A 154 0.25 -0.82 -8.83
N GLU A 155 1.10 -1.83 -8.70
CA GLU A 155 2.11 -2.26 -9.70
C GLU A 155 2.13 -3.77 -9.93
#